data_AF-A0A7K2X003-F1
#
_entry.id   AF-A0A7K2X003-F1
#
_cell.length_a   1.000
_cell.length_b   1.000
_cell.length_c   1.000
_cell.angle_alpha   90.00
_cell.angle_beta   90.00
_cell.angle_gamma   90.00
#
_symmetry.space_group_name_H-M   'P 1'
#
loop_
_entity.id
_entity.type
_entity.pdbx_description
1 polymer ?
#
loop_
_entity_poly.entity_id
_entity_poly.type
_entity_poly.pdbx_seq_one_letter_code
_entity_poly.pdbx_strand_id
1 'polypeptide(L)' 'MPGGPGGPASGQGFSAPNPVAPEDDTPEEDDPDLVDSALSGHDLIVRELGATIVEEYTNE' A
#
# COMPACT_ATOMS: atom_id res chain seq x y z
N MET A 1 -54.72 13.92 22.21
CA MET A 1 -54.38 13.41 20.87
C MET A 1 -52.86 13.24 20.79
N PRO A 2 -52.36 12.25 20.03
CA PRO A 2 -51.37 11.26 20.48
C PRO A 2 -49.91 11.61 20.14
N GLY A 3 -48.98 10.93 20.82
CA GLY A 3 -47.56 10.94 20.51
C GLY A 3 -47.29 10.41 19.09
N GLY A 4 -46.51 11.16 18.32
CA GLY A 4 -46.03 10.75 17.01
C GLY A 4 -44.93 9.69 17.12
N PRO A 5 -44.81 8.79 16.13
CA PRO A 5 -43.87 7.66 16.19
C PRO A 5 -42.43 8.17 16.08
N GLY A 6 -41.54 7.66 16.93
CA GLY A 6 -40.10 7.78 16.73
C GLY A 6 -39.76 7.15 15.38
N GLY A 7 -39.24 7.96 14.46
CA GLY A 7 -38.70 7.49 13.19
C GLY A 7 -37.53 6.53 13.42
N PRO A 8 -37.30 5.59 12.50
CA PRO A 8 -36.24 4.61 12.68
C PRO A 8 -34.90 5.35 12.76
N ALA A 9 -34.06 5.00 13.73
CA ALA A 9 -32.66 5.35 13.69
C ALA A 9 -32.11 4.78 12.38
N SER A 10 -31.81 5.65 11.42
CA SER A 10 -31.08 5.29 10.22
C SER A 10 -29.73 4.75 10.70
N GLY A 11 -29.59 3.43 10.69
CA GLY A 11 -28.31 2.79 10.92
C GLY A 11 -27.31 3.46 9.98
N GLN A 12 -26.19 3.95 10.53
CA GLN A 12 -25.10 4.46 9.71
C GLN A 12 -24.74 3.36 8.71
N GLY A 13 -25.15 3.55 7.46
CA GLY A 13 -24.79 2.66 6.37
C GLY A 13 -23.31 2.81 6.16
N PHE A 14 -22.54 1.77 6.51
CA PHE A 14 -21.16 1.67 6.06
C PHE A 14 -21.22 1.52 4.54
N SER A 15 -20.89 2.60 3.82
CA SER A 15 -20.72 2.51 2.37
C SER A 15 -19.53 1.59 2.11
N ALA A 16 -19.71 0.62 1.21
CA ALA A 16 -18.60 -0.23 0.80
C ALA A 16 -17.49 0.65 0.17
N PRO A 17 -16.20 0.35 0.43
CA PRO A 17 -15.10 1.05 -0.21
C PRO A 17 -15.20 0.90 -1.73
N ASN A 18 -14.83 1.94 -2.46
CA ASN A 18 -14.79 1.87 -3.92
C ASN A 18 -13.77 0.80 -4.36
N PRO A 19 -14.05 0.03 -5.43
CA PRO A 19 -13.08 -0.88 -6.00
C PRO A 19 -11.83 -0.10 -6.43
N VAL A 20 -10.66 -0.55 -5.99
CA VAL A 20 -9.36 0.00 -6.39
C VAL A 20 -9.01 -0.61 -7.76
N ALA A 21 -8.61 0.22 -8.72
CA ALA A 21 -8.12 -0.28 -10.01
C ALA A 21 -6.71 -0.89 -9.83
N PRO A 22 -6.29 -1.87 -10.64
CA PRO A 22 -4.97 -2.51 -10.47
C PRO A 22 -3.78 -1.55 -10.59
N GLU A 23 -3.95 -0.44 -11.32
CA GLU A 23 -2.94 0.61 -11.44
C GLU A 23 -2.85 1.53 -10.21
N ASP A 24 -3.91 1.58 -9.40
CA ASP A 24 -3.99 2.33 -8.16
C ASP A 24 -3.66 1.45 -6.93
N ASP A 25 -3.39 0.15 -7.14
CA ASP A 25 -3.07 -0.83 -6.11
C ASP A 25 -1.56 -0.73 -5.77
N THR A 26 -1.23 0.31 -5.02
CA THR A 26 0.12 0.55 -4.49
C THR A 26 0.12 0.45 -2.97
N PRO A 27 1.22 -0.03 -2.35
CA PRO A 27 1.31 -0.12 -0.90
C PRO A 27 1.13 1.26 -0.23
N GLU A 28 0.45 1.27 0.92
CA GLU A 28 0.20 2.48 1.70
C GLU A 28 1.48 2.94 2.42
N GLU A 29 1.74 4.26 2.49
CA GLU A 29 2.96 4.84 3.09
C GLU A 29 3.16 4.50 4.58
N ASP A 30 2.09 4.12 5.28
CA ASP A 30 2.10 3.77 6.71
C ASP A 30 2.35 2.26 6.97
N ASP A 31 2.54 1.44 5.94
CA ASP A 31 2.73 -0.01 6.10
C ASP A 31 4.10 -0.30 6.79
N PRO A 32 4.15 -1.04 7.92
CA PRO A 32 5.39 -1.31 8.65
C PRO A 32 6.46 -2.07 7.86
N ASP A 33 6.08 -2.77 6.79
CA ASP A 33 7.02 -3.44 5.89
C ASP A 33 7.49 -2.54 4.73
N LEU A 34 6.80 -1.42 4.51
CA LEU A 34 7.17 -0.40 3.54
C LEU A 34 8.31 0.44 4.12
N VAL A 35 9.52 -0.03 3.87
CA VAL A 35 10.74 0.67 4.24
C VAL A 35 11.01 1.79 3.22
N ASP A 36 10.98 3.05 3.65
CA ASP A 36 11.42 4.23 2.84
C ASP A 36 12.87 4.10 2.35
N SER A 37 13.64 3.29 3.09
CA SER A 37 14.99 2.92 2.77
C SER A 37 15.02 1.56 2.07
N ALA A 38 14.01 1.25 1.25
CA ALA A 38 14.03 0.12 0.32
C ALA A 38 15.38 0.21 -0.38
N LEU A 39 16.32 -0.55 0.17
CA LEU A 39 17.69 -0.60 -0.26
C LEU A 39 17.58 -0.76 -1.77
N SER A 40 18.22 0.12 -2.55
CA SER A 40 18.14 0.03 -4.00
C SER A 40 18.37 -1.44 -4.35
N GLY A 41 17.67 -2.03 -5.33
CA GLY A 41 17.71 -3.50 -5.51
C GLY A 41 19.14 -4.08 -5.43
N HIS A 42 20.13 -3.29 -5.86
CA HIS A 42 21.56 -3.49 -5.62
C HIS A 42 21.96 -3.80 -4.17
N ASP A 43 21.65 -2.92 -3.22
CA ASP A 43 22.03 -3.04 -1.82
C ASP A 43 21.30 -4.19 -1.12
N LEU A 44 20.08 -4.53 -1.54
CA LEU A 44 19.38 -5.73 -1.08
C LEU A 44 20.08 -7.00 -1.56
N ILE A 45 20.49 -7.05 -2.83
CA ILE A 45 21.17 -8.20 -3.42
C ILE A 45 22.52 -8.44 -2.74
N VAL A 46 23.29 -7.37 -2.46
CA VAL A 46 24.56 -7.48 -1.75
C VAL A 46 24.36 -7.97 -0.31
N ARG A 47 23.37 -7.43 0.41
CA ARG A 47 23.14 -7.75 1.82
C ARG A 47 22.57 -9.16 2.04
N GLU A 48 21.57 -9.57 1.26
CA GLU A 48 20.82 -10.81 1.49
C GLU A 48 21.56 -12.05 0.97
N LEU A 49 22.18 -11.93 -0.21
CA LEU A 49 22.84 -13.06 -0.87
C LEU A 49 24.35 -13.08 -0.64
N GLY A 50 24.91 -12.05 0.03
CA GLY A 50 26.36 -11.87 0.14
C GLY A 50 27.04 -11.68 -1.23
N ALA A 51 26.28 -11.22 -2.22
CA ALA A 51 26.73 -11.07 -3.60
C ALA A 51 27.55 -9.79 -3.80
N THR A 52 28.28 -9.70 -4.90
CA THR A 52 28.97 -8.48 -5.35
C THR A 52 28.45 -8.12 -6.73
N ILE A 53 28.09 -6.85 -6.94
CA ILE A 53 27.58 -6.37 -8.23
C ILE A 53 28.74 -5.74 -9.00
N VAL A 54 28.89 -6.17 -10.26
CA VAL A 54 29.89 -5.63 -11.19
C VAL A 54 29.12 -5.00 -12.34
N GLU A 55 29.35 -3.71 -12.57
CA GLU A 55 28.80 -2.99 -13.72
C GLU A 55 29.68 -3.27 -14.95
N GLU A 56 29.05 -3.65 -16.05
CA GLU A 56 29.73 -3.82 -17.34
C GLU A 56 29.67 -2.49 -18.11
N TYR A 57 30.81 -2.01 -18.57
CA TYR A 57 30.91 -0.86 -19.46
C TYR A 57 31.18 -1.35 -20.89
N THR A 58 30.34 -0.94 -21.84
CA THR A 58 30.61 -1.16 -23.27
C THR A 58 31.76 -0.26 -23.70
N ASN A 59 32.88 -0.84 -24.13
CA ASN A 59 34.01 -0.08 -24.66
C ASN A 59 33.77 0.20 -26.14
N GLU A 60 33.51 1.46 -26.49
CA GLU A 60 33.26 1.90 -27.87
C GLU A 60 34.49 1.77 -28.77
#